data_AF-A0A4Q7KH64-F1
#
_entry.id   AF-A0A4Q7KH64-F1
#
_cell.length_a   1.000
_cell.length_b   1.000
_cell.length_c   1.000
_cell.angle_alpha   90.00
_cell.angle_beta   90.00
_cell.angle_gamma   90.00
#
_symmetry.space_group_name_H-M   'P 1'
#
loop_
_entity.id
_entity.type
_entity.pdbx_description
1 polymer ?
#
loop_
_entity_poly.entity_id
_entity_poly.type
_entity_poly.pdbx_seq_one_letter_code
_entity_poly.pdbx_strand_id
1 'polypeptide(L)'
;MSIRLDIRQRIVALTGAAAVALASATVATASVPTPATGHGWTGTWASAAQHPGAGPFEPDWSTDGFADQSVRQVVRVSTGGAALRITLSNVYGTKPLRLTGATVAKTSDQASVRPDTVRPLAFHGSPATVIPVGRQATSDGLGFPVSPLERLTVTLYFAEPTGPATFHRFATAETYRASGDRRYDAGGAFSLTDTSTASYFLAGVDVLGKPGRARSWPSAIRSPTAWARPRVRTTAIPTNWPNGSPAPTGRRAWSTPASAATGC
;
A
#
# COMPACT_ATOMS: atom_id res chain seq x y z
N MET A 1 -23.61 48.28 -77.29
CA MET A 1 -23.59 47.94 -75.86
C MET A 1 -23.58 46.42 -75.76
N SER A 2 -22.48 45.87 -75.24
CA SER A 2 -21.95 44.53 -75.55
C SER A 2 -22.82 43.37 -75.05
N ILE A 3 -23.10 42.41 -75.95
CA ILE A 3 -24.00 41.30 -75.69
C ILE A 3 -23.36 39.98 -76.17
N ARG A 4 -23.40 39.01 -75.24
CA ARG A 4 -23.36 37.54 -75.38
C ARG A 4 -21.99 36.84 -75.37
N LEU A 5 -21.68 36.33 -74.17
CA LEU A 5 -20.93 35.11 -73.91
C LEU A 5 -21.49 33.93 -74.72
N ASP A 6 -20.61 33.24 -75.45
CA ASP A 6 -20.92 32.01 -76.16
C ASP A 6 -20.75 30.80 -75.21
N ILE A 7 -21.88 30.28 -74.73
CA ILE A 7 -21.98 29.07 -73.90
C ILE A 7 -22.05 27.88 -74.85
N ARG A 8 -20.95 27.13 -75.01
CA ARG A 8 -20.94 25.84 -75.69
C ARG A 8 -21.07 24.69 -74.69
N GLN A 9 -22.33 24.34 -74.45
CA GLN A 9 -22.94 23.01 -74.34
C GLN A 9 -22.01 21.80 -74.18
N ARG A 10 -22.33 20.92 -73.20
CA ARG A 10 -22.63 19.50 -73.46
C ARG A 10 -23.63 18.95 -72.43
N ILE A 11 -24.81 18.62 -72.95
CA ILE A 11 -25.82 17.76 -72.32
C ILE A 11 -25.36 16.31 -72.50
N VAL A 12 -25.36 15.51 -71.45
CA VAL A 12 -25.73 14.09 -71.53
C VAL A 12 -26.56 13.77 -70.28
N ALA A 13 -27.85 13.56 -70.50
CA ALA A 13 -28.74 12.89 -69.57
C ALA A 13 -28.55 11.38 -69.70
N LEU A 14 -28.59 10.65 -68.59
CA LEU A 14 -28.99 9.24 -68.57
C LEU A 14 -29.50 8.88 -67.18
N THR A 15 -30.78 8.54 -67.15
CA THR A 15 -31.57 7.95 -66.08
C THR A 15 -31.00 6.60 -65.63
N GLY A 16 -30.92 6.35 -64.32
CA GLY A 16 -30.52 5.05 -63.76
C GLY A 16 -31.14 4.80 -62.39
N ALA A 17 -32.10 3.88 -62.37
CA ALA A 17 -32.85 3.24 -61.28
C ALA A 17 -32.41 3.45 -59.81
N ALA A 18 -33.38 3.81 -58.96
CA ALA A 18 -33.30 3.70 -57.51
C ALA A 18 -33.42 2.23 -57.08
N ALA A 19 -32.35 1.67 -56.51
CA ALA A 19 -32.37 0.40 -55.78
C ALA A 19 -32.29 0.70 -54.28
N VAL A 20 -33.40 0.50 -53.56
CA VAL A 20 -33.43 0.55 -52.10
C VAL A 20 -32.79 -0.74 -51.57
N ALA A 21 -31.52 -0.67 -51.21
CA ALA A 21 -30.84 -1.76 -50.51
C ALA A 21 -31.22 -1.69 -49.02
N LEU A 22 -32.04 -2.63 -48.55
CA LEU A 22 -32.19 -2.88 -47.12
C LEU A 22 -30.85 -3.41 -46.59
N ALA A 23 -30.09 -2.56 -45.90
CA ALA A 23 -28.95 -2.99 -45.14
C ALA A 23 -29.42 -3.81 -43.94
N SER A 24 -29.28 -5.14 -44.00
CA SER A 24 -29.42 -5.99 -42.83
C SER A 24 -28.32 -5.65 -41.84
N ALA A 25 -28.68 -4.98 -40.74
CA ALA A 25 -27.78 -4.75 -39.62
C ALA A 25 -27.42 -6.11 -39.00
N THR A 26 -26.22 -6.60 -39.27
CA THR A 26 -25.63 -7.70 -38.51
C THR A 26 -25.38 -7.19 -37.10
N VAL A 27 -26.25 -7.59 -36.16
CA VAL A 27 -26.00 -7.37 -34.73
C VAL A 27 -24.75 -8.17 -34.38
N ALA A 28 -23.63 -7.48 -34.23
CA ALA A 28 -22.43 -8.05 -33.63
C ALA A 28 -22.81 -8.44 -32.19
N THR A 29 -23.01 -9.73 -31.96
CA THR A 29 -23.14 -10.26 -30.61
C THR A 29 -21.83 -10.00 -29.91
N ALA A 30 -21.84 -9.04 -28.98
CA ALA A 30 -20.73 -8.88 -28.06
C ALA A 30 -20.57 -10.20 -27.31
N SER A 31 -19.54 -10.96 -27.64
CA SER A 31 -19.15 -12.13 -26.87
C SER A 31 -18.80 -11.65 -25.47
N VAL A 32 -19.68 -11.91 -24.50
CA VAL A 32 -19.39 -11.70 -23.09
C VAL A 32 -18.13 -12.52 -22.80
N PRO A 33 -17.01 -11.90 -22.38
CA PRO A 33 -15.82 -12.66 -22.07
C PRO A 33 -16.19 -13.64 -20.96
N THR A 34 -16.11 -14.93 -21.26
CA THR A 34 -16.23 -15.96 -20.23
C THR A 34 -15.15 -15.67 -19.20
N PRO A 35 -15.48 -15.55 -17.90
CA PRO A 35 -14.46 -15.31 -16.89
C PRO A 35 -13.41 -16.40 -17.04
N ALA A 36 -12.19 -16.01 -17.37
CA ALA A 36 -11.09 -16.94 -17.45
C ALA A 36 -11.01 -17.63 -16.10
N THR A 37 -11.40 -18.89 -16.03
CA THR A 37 -11.11 -19.78 -14.91
C THR A 37 -9.64 -20.16 -15.01
N GLY A 38 -8.78 -19.14 -14.99
CA GLY A 38 -7.36 -19.23 -15.21
C GLY A 38 -6.62 -18.92 -13.92
N HIS A 39 -5.57 -19.69 -13.69
CA HIS A 39 -4.51 -19.47 -12.71
C HIS A 39 -3.70 -18.18 -13.03
N GLY A 40 -4.38 -17.08 -13.33
CA GLY A 40 -3.81 -15.81 -13.75
C GLY A 40 -3.90 -14.74 -12.66
N TRP A 41 -3.10 -13.70 -12.82
CA TRP A 41 -3.12 -12.52 -11.96
C TRP A 41 -4.42 -11.75 -12.16
N THR A 42 -5.09 -11.41 -11.05
CA THR A 42 -6.31 -10.60 -11.02
C THR A 42 -6.00 -9.23 -10.41
N GLY A 43 -6.27 -8.15 -11.15
CA GLY A 43 -6.16 -6.80 -10.64
C GLY A 43 -7.13 -6.57 -9.49
N THR A 44 -6.61 -6.17 -8.33
CA THR A 44 -7.41 -5.99 -7.12
C THR A 44 -7.39 -4.57 -6.57
N TRP A 45 -6.52 -3.73 -7.10
CA TRP A 45 -6.48 -2.29 -6.86
C TRP A 45 -5.73 -1.65 -8.05
N ALA A 46 -6.13 -0.44 -8.45
CA ALA A 46 -5.46 0.31 -9.49
C ALA A 46 -5.63 1.83 -9.28
N SER A 47 -4.73 2.60 -9.87
CA SER A 47 -4.82 4.06 -9.95
C SER A 47 -4.79 4.54 -11.40
N ALA A 48 -5.51 5.61 -11.70
CA ALA A 48 -5.43 6.27 -13.00
C ALA A 48 -4.29 7.29 -12.99
N ALA A 49 -3.19 6.95 -13.66
CA ALA A 49 -2.01 7.82 -13.73
C ALA A 49 -2.38 9.21 -14.29
N GLN A 50 -1.86 10.25 -13.64
CA GLN A 50 -2.00 11.65 -14.00
C GLN A 50 -0.62 12.29 -14.17
N HIS A 51 -0.54 13.27 -15.05
CA HIS A 51 0.64 14.13 -15.14
C HIS A 51 0.87 14.84 -13.79
N PRO A 52 2.13 14.98 -13.35
CA PRO A 52 2.43 15.79 -12.17
C PRO A 52 1.88 17.21 -12.32
N GLY A 53 1.29 17.76 -11.26
CA GLY A 53 0.76 19.10 -11.31
C GLY A 53 0.08 19.52 -10.02
N ALA A 54 0.25 20.80 -9.67
CA ALA A 54 -0.35 21.40 -8.49
C ALA A 54 -1.89 21.35 -8.57
N GLY A 55 -2.51 20.81 -7.54
CA GLY A 55 -3.96 20.83 -7.37
C GLY A 55 -4.42 21.98 -6.49
N PRO A 56 -5.64 22.50 -6.69
CA PRO A 56 -6.18 23.51 -5.79
C PRO A 56 -6.69 22.95 -4.45
N PHE A 57 -6.62 21.63 -4.22
CA PHE A 57 -7.42 20.97 -3.19
C PHE A 57 -6.67 20.26 -2.05
N GLU A 58 -5.34 20.16 -2.04
CA GLU A 58 -4.51 19.75 -0.88
C GLU A 58 -3.04 19.80 -1.33
N PRO A 59 -2.05 19.82 -0.41
CA PRO A 59 -0.65 19.59 -0.76
C PRO A 59 -0.50 18.22 -1.44
N ASP A 60 -0.02 18.23 -2.69
CA ASP A 60 0.50 17.03 -3.35
C ASP A 60 2.01 17.18 -3.59
N TRP A 61 2.71 16.06 -3.60
CA TRP A 61 4.16 15.99 -3.76
C TRP A 61 4.55 15.70 -5.21
N SER A 62 3.60 15.83 -6.16
CA SER A 62 3.82 15.34 -7.51
C SER A 62 4.82 16.21 -8.28
N THR A 63 4.80 17.52 -8.07
CA THR A 63 5.73 18.46 -8.74
C THR A 63 7.16 18.30 -8.23
N ASP A 64 7.33 18.17 -6.92
CA ASP A 64 8.65 18.10 -6.29
C ASP A 64 9.26 16.70 -6.42
N GLY A 65 8.41 15.67 -6.37
CA GLY A 65 8.84 14.28 -6.30
C GLY A 65 9.44 13.94 -4.94
N PHE A 66 10.39 13.02 -4.95
CA PHE A 66 11.03 12.48 -3.75
C PHE A 66 12.54 12.41 -3.91
N ALA A 67 13.28 12.60 -2.83
CA ALA A 67 14.74 12.46 -2.79
C ALA A 67 15.18 12.01 -1.40
N ASP A 68 15.90 10.90 -1.31
CA ASP A 68 16.26 10.22 -0.06
C ASP A 68 15.04 10.05 0.88
N GLN A 69 13.97 9.49 0.33
CA GLN A 69 12.69 9.40 1.02
C GLN A 69 11.98 8.08 0.77
N SER A 70 11.31 7.60 1.81
CA SER A 70 10.37 6.51 1.74
C SER A 70 8.94 7.04 1.59
N VAL A 71 8.21 6.51 0.61
CA VAL A 71 6.81 6.83 0.31
C VAL A 71 5.97 5.62 0.67
N ARG A 72 5.13 5.76 1.70
CA ARG A 72 4.30 4.69 2.26
C ARG A 72 2.84 4.92 1.89
N GLN A 73 2.29 4.01 1.11
CA GLN A 73 0.97 4.14 0.49
C GLN A 73 0.07 3.03 1.03
N VAL A 74 -1.05 3.40 1.65
CA VAL A 74 -2.05 2.42 2.06
C VAL A 74 -3.02 2.18 0.91
N VAL A 75 -3.32 0.93 0.62
CA VAL A 75 -4.30 0.53 -0.41
C VAL A 75 -5.29 -0.46 0.19
N ARG A 76 -6.54 -0.39 -0.24
CA ARG A 76 -7.56 -1.39 0.12
C ARG A 76 -7.88 -2.22 -1.11
N VAL A 77 -7.59 -3.52 -1.03
CA VAL A 77 -7.80 -4.43 -2.16
C VAL A 77 -9.27 -4.84 -2.27
N SER A 78 -9.82 -5.01 -3.47
CA SER A 78 -11.20 -5.50 -3.69
C SER A 78 -11.35 -6.99 -3.43
N THR A 79 -10.41 -7.79 -3.89
CA THR A 79 -10.35 -9.26 -3.81
C THR A 79 -9.06 -9.70 -3.14
N GLY A 80 -9.00 -10.96 -2.70
CA GLY A 80 -7.80 -11.51 -2.07
C GLY A 80 -7.19 -12.64 -2.92
N GLY A 81 -6.03 -13.13 -2.49
CA GLY A 81 -5.30 -14.21 -3.14
C GLY A 81 -4.20 -14.78 -2.26
N ALA A 82 -3.50 -15.80 -2.76
CA ALA A 82 -2.41 -16.46 -2.03
C ALA A 82 -1.05 -15.78 -2.27
N ALA A 83 -0.92 -15.04 -3.37
CA ALA A 83 0.25 -14.24 -3.71
C ALA A 83 -0.19 -12.89 -4.26
N LEU A 84 0.71 -11.90 -4.20
CA LEU A 84 0.50 -10.57 -4.75
C LEU A 84 1.71 -10.13 -5.58
N ARG A 85 1.49 -9.13 -6.43
CA ARG A 85 2.54 -8.32 -7.06
C ARG A 85 2.05 -6.88 -7.22
N ILE A 86 2.97 -5.95 -7.42
CA ILE A 86 2.63 -4.55 -7.67
C ILE A 86 3.10 -4.13 -9.05
N THR A 87 2.45 -3.13 -9.61
CA THR A 87 2.91 -2.43 -10.82
C THR A 87 3.22 -0.99 -10.48
N LEU A 88 4.42 -0.56 -10.86
CA LEU A 88 4.89 0.82 -10.74
C LEU A 88 4.92 1.48 -12.12
N SER A 89 4.60 2.77 -12.19
CA SER A 89 4.50 3.53 -13.43
C SER A 89 5.35 4.80 -13.39
N ASN A 90 6.19 4.96 -14.41
CA ASN A 90 6.93 6.18 -14.72
C ASN A 90 6.43 6.78 -16.05
N VAL A 91 5.13 6.61 -16.35
CA VAL A 91 4.56 6.97 -17.66
C VAL A 91 4.65 8.47 -17.98
N TYR A 92 4.61 9.32 -16.95
CA TYR A 92 4.76 10.78 -17.07
C TYR A 92 6.07 11.31 -16.50
N GLY A 93 7.04 10.43 -16.22
CA GLY A 93 8.35 10.84 -15.73
C GLY A 93 9.14 11.63 -16.75
N THR A 94 10.04 12.47 -16.28
CA THR A 94 10.97 13.24 -17.13
C THR A 94 12.37 12.60 -17.20
N LYS A 95 12.64 11.58 -16.38
CA LYS A 95 13.88 10.80 -16.36
C LYS A 95 13.61 9.37 -15.88
N PRO A 96 14.57 8.43 -16.02
CA PRO A 96 14.43 7.08 -15.48
C PRO A 96 14.19 7.11 -13.96
N LEU A 97 13.14 6.44 -13.51
CA LEU A 97 12.82 6.30 -12.09
C LEU A 97 13.66 5.18 -11.50
N ARG A 98 14.55 5.52 -10.55
CA ARG A 98 15.39 4.56 -9.84
C ARG A 98 14.75 4.22 -8.50
N LEU A 99 14.18 3.03 -8.39
CA LEU A 99 13.67 2.50 -7.14
C LEU A 99 14.79 1.74 -6.43
N THR A 100 15.19 2.19 -5.25
CA THR A 100 16.20 1.51 -4.41
C THR A 100 15.62 0.25 -3.76
N GLY A 101 14.32 0.28 -3.43
CA GLY A 101 13.53 -0.93 -3.28
C GLY A 101 12.15 -0.68 -2.71
N ALA A 102 11.42 -1.77 -2.49
CA ALA A 102 10.04 -1.70 -1.99
C ALA A 102 9.73 -2.82 -1.00
N THR A 103 8.75 -2.58 -0.14
CA THR A 103 8.16 -3.59 0.76
C THR A 103 6.64 -3.52 0.69
N VAL A 104 6.02 -4.64 1.04
CA VAL A 104 4.59 -4.74 1.32
C VAL A 104 4.37 -5.28 2.73
N ALA A 105 3.32 -4.84 3.40
CA ALA A 105 2.90 -5.35 4.70
C ALA A 105 1.38 -5.26 4.86
N LYS A 106 0.82 -5.97 5.83
CA LYS A 106 -0.58 -5.78 6.25
C LYS A 106 -0.65 -4.52 7.09
N THR A 107 -1.57 -3.63 6.77
CA THR A 107 -1.80 -2.41 7.55
C THR A 107 -2.30 -2.80 8.94
N SER A 108 -1.72 -2.20 9.98
CA SER A 108 -2.25 -2.29 11.34
C SER A 108 -3.25 -1.15 11.56
N ASP A 109 -2.78 0.08 11.43
CA ASP A 109 -3.58 1.31 11.54
C ASP A 109 -2.81 2.47 10.89
N GLN A 110 -3.48 3.34 10.14
CA GLN A 110 -2.85 4.47 9.42
C GLN A 110 -1.53 4.07 8.72
N ALA A 111 -0.41 4.73 9.05
CA ALA A 111 0.94 4.43 8.55
C ALA A 111 1.57 3.17 9.16
N SER A 112 1.00 2.63 10.24
CA SER A 112 1.53 1.47 10.95
C SER A 112 1.19 0.16 10.26
N VAL A 113 2.13 -0.78 10.33
CA VAL A 113 2.04 -2.10 9.72
C VAL A 113 2.22 -3.19 10.77
N ARG A 114 1.69 -4.38 10.49
CA ARG A 114 1.96 -5.56 11.32
C ARG A 114 3.41 -6.00 11.10
N PRO A 115 4.31 -5.92 12.11
CA PRO A 115 5.75 -6.09 11.90
C PRO A 115 6.13 -7.45 11.29
N ASP A 116 5.45 -8.51 11.69
CA ASP A 116 5.65 -9.89 11.22
C ASP A 116 5.26 -10.10 9.75
N THR A 117 4.59 -9.11 9.14
CA THR A 117 4.10 -9.17 7.77
C THR A 117 4.92 -8.35 6.79
N VAL A 118 5.94 -7.61 7.23
CA VAL A 118 6.76 -6.82 6.30
C VAL A 118 7.58 -7.76 5.41
N ARG A 119 7.42 -7.62 4.09
CA ARG A 119 8.12 -8.44 3.09
C ARG A 119 8.72 -7.56 1.99
N PRO A 120 9.98 -7.81 1.58
CA PRO A 120 10.56 -7.14 0.44
C PRO A 120 9.87 -7.57 -0.86
N LEU A 121 9.81 -6.65 -1.81
CA LEU A 121 9.42 -6.92 -3.19
C LEU A 121 10.69 -6.94 -4.06
N ALA A 122 10.67 -7.78 -5.08
CA ALA A 122 11.74 -7.89 -6.07
C ALA A 122 11.19 -7.62 -7.47
N PHE A 123 12.09 -7.20 -8.36
CA PHE A 123 11.83 -6.99 -9.78
C PHE A 123 12.90 -7.76 -10.56
N HIS A 124 12.50 -8.82 -11.24
CA HIS A 124 13.42 -9.73 -11.92
C HIS A 124 14.52 -10.26 -10.98
N GLY A 125 14.14 -10.62 -9.74
CA GLY A 125 15.02 -11.13 -8.69
C GLY A 125 15.85 -10.07 -7.95
N SER A 126 15.78 -8.80 -8.36
CA SER A 126 16.53 -7.70 -7.73
C SER A 126 15.64 -6.88 -6.78
N PRO A 127 16.13 -6.45 -5.60
CA PRO A 127 15.38 -5.54 -4.73
C PRO A 127 15.24 -4.12 -5.31
N ALA A 128 16.11 -3.74 -6.25
CA ALA A 128 16.11 -2.44 -6.91
C ALA A 128 15.72 -2.59 -8.40
N THR A 129 15.14 -1.54 -8.97
CA THR A 129 14.80 -1.50 -10.40
C THR A 129 14.90 -0.09 -10.98
N VAL A 130 15.05 -0.02 -12.30
CA VAL A 130 15.01 1.24 -13.06
C VAL A 130 13.85 1.17 -14.03
N ILE A 131 12.93 2.13 -13.93
CA ILE A 131 11.77 2.24 -14.82
C ILE A 131 12.04 3.38 -15.82
N PRO A 132 12.23 3.09 -17.12
CA PRO A 132 12.44 4.14 -18.12
C PRO A 132 11.27 5.12 -18.18
N VAL A 133 11.51 6.30 -18.75
CA VAL A 133 10.46 7.28 -19.06
C VAL A 133 9.39 6.64 -19.95
N GLY A 134 8.12 6.89 -19.63
CA GLY A 134 7.01 6.37 -20.43
C GLY A 134 6.72 4.89 -20.22
N ARG A 135 7.34 4.24 -19.22
CA ARG A 135 7.25 2.80 -18.97
C ARG A 135 6.72 2.47 -17.57
N GLN A 136 6.40 1.19 -17.41
CA GLN A 136 5.96 0.60 -16.16
C GLN A 136 6.83 -0.63 -15.85
N ALA A 137 6.87 -1.02 -14.58
CA ALA A 137 7.51 -2.26 -14.14
C ALA A 137 6.60 -2.98 -13.15
N THR A 138 6.42 -4.28 -13.35
CA THR A 138 5.68 -5.15 -12.43
C THR A 138 6.66 -5.97 -11.61
N SER A 139 6.43 -6.06 -10.30
CA SER A 139 7.25 -6.86 -9.39
C SER A 139 7.09 -8.35 -9.67
N ASP A 140 8.03 -9.13 -9.18
CA ASP A 140 7.89 -10.58 -9.09
C ASP A 140 6.70 -10.94 -8.16
N GLY A 141 6.15 -12.14 -8.35
CA GLY A 141 5.09 -12.64 -7.49
C GLY A 141 5.62 -12.99 -6.10
N LEU A 142 5.00 -12.45 -5.07
CA LEU A 142 5.33 -12.71 -3.67
C LEU A 142 4.22 -13.55 -3.02
N GLY A 143 4.58 -14.70 -2.45
CA GLY A 143 3.69 -15.48 -1.58
C GLY A 143 3.28 -14.66 -0.35
N PHE A 144 2.07 -14.11 -0.39
CA PHE A 144 1.55 -13.18 0.59
C PHE A 144 0.03 -13.32 0.62
N PRO A 145 -0.53 -14.09 1.56
CA PRO A 145 -1.98 -14.30 1.63
C PRO A 145 -2.71 -13.00 1.98
N VAL A 146 -3.58 -12.57 1.07
CA VAL A 146 -4.42 -11.38 1.20
C VAL A 146 -5.89 -11.80 1.24
N SER A 147 -6.64 -11.23 2.18
CA SER A 147 -8.11 -11.38 2.25
C SER A 147 -8.80 -10.30 1.42
N PRO A 148 -10.02 -10.54 0.89
CA PRO A 148 -10.81 -9.49 0.27
C PRO A 148 -10.99 -8.30 1.21
N LEU A 149 -10.93 -7.08 0.68
CA LEU A 149 -11.10 -5.83 1.42
C LEU A 149 -10.00 -5.52 2.45
N GLU A 150 -8.93 -6.32 2.50
CA GLU A 150 -7.78 -6.09 3.38
C GLU A 150 -7.03 -4.82 2.98
N ARG A 151 -6.51 -4.11 3.99
CA ARG A 151 -5.63 -2.97 3.79
C ARG A 151 -4.18 -3.44 3.76
N LEU A 152 -3.48 -3.07 2.70
CA LEU A 152 -2.06 -3.32 2.51
C LEU A 152 -1.34 -1.99 2.53
N THR A 153 -0.10 -2.02 3.00
CA THR A 153 0.80 -0.88 3.00
C THR A 153 1.97 -1.21 2.09
N VAL A 154 2.15 -0.42 1.03
CA VAL A 154 3.29 -0.49 0.11
C VAL A 154 4.24 0.65 0.45
N THR A 155 5.50 0.33 0.76
CA THR A 155 6.53 1.36 1.00
C THR A 155 7.57 1.31 -0.12
N LEU A 156 7.76 2.43 -0.82
CA LEU A 156 8.76 2.62 -1.86
C LEU A 156 9.89 3.47 -1.29
N TYR A 157 11.15 3.15 -1.57
CA TYR A 157 12.29 4.01 -1.20
C TYR A 157 13.04 4.49 -2.44
N PHE A 158 13.26 5.80 -2.48
CA PHE A 158 14.00 6.50 -3.52
C PHE A 158 15.22 7.18 -2.89
N ALA A 159 16.40 6.58 -3.04
CA ALA A 159 17.64 7.18 -2.56
C ALA A 159 18.04 8.41 -3.40
N GLU A 160 17.74 8.38 -4.71
CA GLU A 160 18.03 9.46 -5.65
C GLU A 160 16.78 10.30 -5.93
N PRO A 161 16.94 11.59 -6.31
CA PRO A 161 15.80 12.42 -6.70
C PRO A 161 15.00 11.79 -7.84
N THR A 162 13.70 11.66 -7.70
CA THR A 162 12.81 11.11 -8.74
C THR A 162 12.53 12.13 -9.84
N GLY A 163 12.59 13.43 -9.52
CA GLY A 163 11.91 14.47 -10.31
C GLY A 163 10.38 14.35 -10.18
N PRO A 164 9.61 15.10 -10.98
CA PRO A 164 8.15 15.09 -10.91
C PRO A 164 7.57 13.67 -10.98
N ALA A 165 6.67 13.36 -10.06
CA ALA A 165 6.14 12.02 -9.86
C ALA A 165 4.88 11.76 -10.69
N THR A 166 4.88 10.63 -11.42
CA THR A 166 3.62 10.04 -11.92
C THR A 166 2.75 9.74 -10.71
N PHE A 167 1.53 10.27 -10.66
CA PHE A 167 0.68 10.19 -9.48
C PHE A 167 -0.79 10.00 -9.83
N HIS A 168 -1.64 9.82 -8.82
CA HIS A 168 -3.08 9.98 -8.94
C HIS A 168 -3.60 10.69 -7.70
N ARG A 169 -4.23 11.85 -7.90
CA ARG A 169 -4.71 12.75 -6.82
C ARG A 169 -5.77 12.16 -5.90
N PHE A 170 -6.58 11.21 -6.35
CA PHE A 170 -7.78 10.76 -5.63
C PHE A 170 -7.61 9.34 -5.07
N ALA A 171 -6.58 9.14 -4.24
CA ALA A 171 -6.42 7.87 -3.54
C ALA A 171 -7.50 7.72 -2.46
N THR A 172 -7.97 6.49 -2.28
CA THR A 172 -9.01 6.14 -1.29
C THR A 172 -8.45 5.90 0.11
N ALA A 173 -7.16 6.16 0.31
CA ALA A 173 -6.42 5.98 1.54
C ALA A 173 -5.18 6.89 1.56
N GLU A 174 -4.67 7.16 2.76
CA GLU A 174 -3.55 8.08 2.95
C GLU A 174 -2.21 7.50 2.48
N THR A 175 -1.39 8.42 1.99
CA THR A 175 0.03 8.25 1.74
C THR A 175 0.83 9.08 2.74
N TYR A 176 1.94 8.53 3.20
CA TYR A 176 2.88 9.13 4.14
C TYR A 176 4.26 9.19 3.50
N ARG A 177 5.10 10.13 3.93
CA ARG A 177 6.53 10.13 3.60
C ARG A 177 7.41 10.24 4.84
N ALA A 178 8.63 9.75 4.72
CA ALA A 178 9.65 9.87 5.74
C ALA A 178 11.03 9.93 5.09
N SER A 179 11.98 10.65 5.70
CA SER A 179 13.36 10.73 5.21
C SER A 179 14.12 9.42 5.45
N GLY A 180 15.00 9.10 4.50
CA GLY A 180 15.83 7.89 4.48
C GLY A 180 15.07 6.62 4.13
N ASP A 181 15.77 5.49 4.22
CA ASP A 181 15.19 4.16 4.01
C ASP A 181 14.40 3.71 5.25
N ARG A 182 13.08 3.72 5.14
CA ARG A 182 12.10 3.34 6.17
C ARG A 182 11.22 2.17 5.73
N ARG A 183 11.67 1.38 4.74
CA ARG A 183 10.89 0.27 4.19
C ARG A 183 10.52 -0.80 5.21
N TYR A 184 11.33 -0.97 6.25
CA TYR A 184 11.12 -1.96 7.31
C TYR A 184 10.60 -1.37 8.62
N ASP A 185 10.34 -0.07 8.66
CA ASP A 185 9.81 0.61 9.85
C ASP A 185 8.35 0.21 10.10
N ALA A 186 7.99 -0.09 11.34
CA ALA A 186 6.64 -0.53 11.69
C ALA A 186 5.58 0.59 11.67
N GLY A 187 5.97 1.86 11.50
CA GLY A 187 5.08 3.02 11.44
C GLY A 187 5.62 4.25 12.18
N GLY A 188 6.53 4.07 13.15
CA GLY A 188 7.04 5.14 14.01
C GLY A 188 7.88 6.21 13.30
N ALA A 189 8.39 5.93 12.11
CA ALA A 189 9.15 6.90 11.31
C ALA A 189 8.28 7.85 10.46
N PHE A 190 6.98 7.59 10.34
CA PHE A 190 6.09 8.34 9.45
C PHE A 190 5.23 9.33 10.24
N SER A 191 5.30 10.61 9.89
CA SER A 191 4.44 11.63 10.50
C SER A 191 3.00 11.47 10.05
N LEU A 192 2.05 11.53 10.99
CA LEU A 192 0.62 11.52 10.69
C LEU A 192 0.09 12.88 10.21
N THR A 193 0.94 13.91 10.19
CA THR A 193 0.60 15.24 9.67
C THR A 193 1.26 15.55 8.33
N ASP A 194 2.25 14.76 7.91
CA ASP A 194 2.90 14.88 6.60
C ASP A 194 2.32 13.81 5.66
N THR A 195 1.04 14.01 5.33
CA THR A 195 0.23 13.06 4.56
C THR A 195 -0.18 13.63 3.21
N SER A 196 -0.61 12.75 2.33
CA SER A 196 -1.19 13.09 1.04
C SER A 196 -2.35 12.14 0.72
N THR A 197 -3.38 12.66 0.08
CA THR A 197 -4.52 11.87 -0.45
C THR A 197 -4.26 11.36 -1.86
N ALA A 198 -3.03 11.48 -2.35
CA ALA A 198 -2.61 10.96 -3.65
C ALA A 198 -1.80 9.66 -3.54
N SER A 199 -1.80 8.87 -4.61
CA SER A 199 -0.84 7.77 -4.81
C SER A 199 0.27 8.20 -5.76
N TYR A 200 1.50 7.75 -5.52
CA TYR A 200 2.70 8.12 -6.26
C TYR A 200 3.39 6.88 -6.79
N PHE A 201 3.62 6.85 -8.10
CA PHE A 201 4.22 5.78 -8.89
C PHE A 201 3.53 4.40 -8.80
N LEU A 202 2.67 4.13 -7.82
CA LEU A 202 1.94 2.87 -7.67
C LEU A 202 0.72 2.86 -8.60
N ALA A 203 0.77 2.02 -9.63
CA ALA A 203 -0.26 1.91 -10.66
C ALA A 203 -1.25 0.78 -10.41
N GLY A 204 -0.82 -0.31 -9.76
CA GLY A 204 -1.69 -1.46 -9.54
C GLY A 204 -1.18 -2.44 -8.50
N VAL A 205 -2.12 -3.23 -7.97
CA VAL A 205 -1.86 -4.43 -7.19
C VAL A 205 -2.66 -5.56 -7.81
N ASP A 206 -1.97 -6.65 -8.15
CA ASP A 206 -2.60 -7.88 -8.61
C ASP A 206 -2.45 -8.97 -7.55
N VAL A 207 -3.43 -9.88 -7.49
CA VAL A 207 -3.38 -11.08 -6.66
C VAL A 207 -3.49 -12.34 -7.52
N LEU A 208 -2.90 -13.43 -7.04
CA LEU A 208 -2.96 -14.74 -7.69
C LEU A 208 -3.70 -15.75 -6.82
N GLY A 209 -4.62 -16.47 -7.44
CA GLY A 209 -5.39 -17.54 -6.80
C GLY A 209 -6.47 -17.02 -5.84
N LYS A 210 -7.21 -17.94 -5.22
CA LYS A 210 -8.18 -17.61 -4.18
C LYS A 210 -7.43 -17.33 -2.87
N PRO A 211 -7.97 -16.48 -1.96
CA PRO A 211 -7.42 -16.34 -0.62
C PRO A 211 -7.27 -17.74 -0.02
N GLY A 212 -6.09 -18.05 0.52
CA GLY A 212 -5.90 -19.31 1.22
C GLY A 212 -6.97 -19.40 2.31
N ARG A 213 -7.82 -20.44 2.29
CA ARG A 213 -8.71 -20.72 3.42
C ARG A 213 -7.79 -20.78 4.63
N ALA A 214 -7.98 -19.87 5.59
CA ALA A 214 -7.26 -19.94 6.85
C ALA A 214 -7.34 -21.39 7.30
N ARG A 215 -6.19 -22.08 7.40
CA ARG A 215 -6.18 -23.41 7.98
C ARG A 215 -6.68 -23.16 9.39
N SER A 216 -7.94 -23.53 9.64
CA SER A 216 -8.43 -23.67 10.99
C SER A 216 -7.43 -24.58 11.66
N TRP A 217 -6.64 -24.03 12.59
CA TRP A 217 -5.89 -24.85 13.51
C TRP A 217 -6.86 -25.91 14.03
N PRO A 218 -6.53 -27.21 13.97
CA PRO A 218 -7.34 -28.19 14.66
C PRO A 218 -7.45 -27.74 16.11
N SER A 219 -8.66 -27.40 16.55
CA SER A 219 -9.00 -27.31 17.96
C SER A 219 -8.89 -28.71 18.55
N ALA A 220 -7.66 -29.18 18.73
CA ALA A 220 -7.34 -30.46 19.30
C ALA A 220 -6.00 -30.36 20.02
N ILE A 221 -5.95 -29.51 21.06
CA ILE A 221 -5.39 -29.84 22.37
C ILE A 221 -6.29 -29.10 23.37
N ARG A 222 -7.37 -29.76 23.78
CA ARG A 222 -8.00 -29.56 25.09
C ARG A 222 -8.05 -30.93 25.75
N SER A 223 -6.92 -31.34 26.31
CA SER A 223 -6.92 -32.28 27.43
C SER A 223 -6.80 -31.46 28.70
N PRO A 224 -7.82 -31.42 29.57
CA PRO A 224 -7.65 -30.93 30.92
C PRO A 224 -7.08 -32.09 31.74
N THR A 225 -5.76 -32.13 31.92
CA THR A 225 -5.20 -33.05 32.93
C THR A 225 -3.94 -32.49 33.55
N ALA A 226 -4.07 -32.24 34.86
CA ALA A 226 -3.04 -32.25 35.89
C ALA A 226 -1.89 -31.22 35.77
N TRP A 227 -2.12 -30.03 36.33
CA TRP A 227 -1.05 -29.32 37.03
C TRP A 227 -1.02 -29.84 38.47
N ALA A 228 -0.14 -30.81 38.73
CA ALA A 228 0.19 -31.22 40.09
C ALA A 228 0.94 -30.08 40.78
N ARG A 229 0.37 -29.55 41.88
CA ARG A 229 1.05 -28.63 42.78
C ARG A 229 2.18 -29.38 43.53
N PRO A 230 3.37 -28.82 43.73
CA PRO A 230 4.31 -29.39 44.67
C PRO A 230 3.77 -29.21 46.09
N ARG A 231 3.72 -30.30 46.87
CA ARG A 231 3.46 -30.24 48.31
C ARG A 231 4.62 -29.53 49.01
N VAL A 232 4.34 -28.40 49.64
CA VAL A 232 5.22 -27.82 50.67
C VAL A 232 5.05 -28.66 51.94
N ARG A 233 6.15 -29.23 52.44
CA ARG A 233 6.18 -29.97 53.70
C ARG A 233 6.39 -28.97 54.83
N THR A 234 5.38 -28.82 55.68
CA THR A 234 5.42 -27.99 56.89
C THR A 234 6.44 -28.53 57.89
N THR A 235 7.37 -27.70 58.34
CA THR A 235 8.18 -27.97 59.53
C THR A 235 7.64 -27.09 60.66
N ALA A 236 7.30 -27.70 61.79
CA ALA A 236 6.71 -27.04 62.95
C ALA A 236 7.71 -26.10 63.65
N ILE A 237 7.24 -24.93 64.06
CA ILE A 237 7.97 -23.97 64.90
C ILE A 237 7.66 -24.32 66.37
N PRO A 238 8.66 -24.46 67.27
CA PRO A 238 8.39 -24.62 68.69
C PRO A 238 7.96 -23.28 69.31
N THR A 239 6.83 -23.28 70.01
CA THR A 239 6.40 -22.20 70.91
C THR A 239 7.13 -22.29 72.24
N ASN A 240 8.05 -21.37 72.52
CA ASN A 240 8.39 -21.00 73.89
C ASN A 240 8.95 -19.57 73.95
N TRP A 241 8.24 -18.67 74.65
CA TRP A 241 8.70 -17.33 75.01
C TRP A 241 8.55 -17.17 76.52
N PRO A 242 9.60 -16.76 77.27
CA PRO A 242 9.44 -16.23 78.62
C PRO A 242 9.31 -14.70 78.63
N ASN A 243 8.50 -14.23 79.60
CA ASN A 243 8.16 -12.84 79.91
C ASN A 243 9.35 -11.95 80.33
N GLY A 244 9.26 -10.63 80.08
CA GLY A 244 9.93 -9.60 80.91
C GLY A 244 10.42 -8.33 80.18
N SER A 245 9.62 -7.26 80.27
CA SER A 245 9.81 -5.77 80.18
C SER A 245 11.23 -5.12 80.13
N PRO A 246 11.36 -3.78 79.91
CA PRO A 246 10.49 -2.76 79.25
C PRO A 246 11.24 -1.85 78.22
N ALA A 247 10.49 -0.95 77.58
CA ALA A 247 10.92 0.04 76.59
C ALA A 247 11.79 1.20 77.13
N PRO A 248 12.56 1.90 76.27
CA PRO A 248 12.90 3.30 76.46
C PRO A 248 12.23 4.21 75.42
N THR A 249 11.76 5.33 75.95
CA THR A 249 11.26 6.54 75.29
C THR A 249 12.37 7.30 74.57
N GLY A 250 12.08 7.92 73.42
CA GLY A 250 13.01 8.87 72.79
C GLY A 250 12.53 9.44 71.46
N ARG A 251 12.03 10.69 71.49
CA ARG A 251 11.72 11.53 70.31
C ARG A 251 12.98 12.04 69.61
N ARG A 252 12.92 12.20 68.27
CA ARG A 252 13.49 13.30 67.43
C ARG A 252 13.17 12.94 65.94
N ALA A 253 12.27 13.62 65.21
CA ALA A 253 12.28 14.95 64.61
C ALA A 253 13.22 15.12 63.37
N TRP A 254 12.59 15.21 62.18
CA TRP A 254 12.91 15.90 60.88
C TRP A 254 14.35 15.80 60.29
N SER A 255 14.57 15.57 58.99
CA SER A 255 14.37 16.55 57.89
C SER A 255 14.68 15.92 56.51
N THR A 256 14.03 16.41 55.44
CA THR A 256 14.39 16.25 54.01
C THR A 256 15.55 17.19 53.61
N PRO A 257 16.20 16.95 52.45
CA PRO A 257 16.83 18.03 51.69
C PRO A 257 16.30 18.19 50.26
N ALA A 258 16.39 19.43 49.80
CA ALA A 258 15.91 20.00 48.55
C ALA A 258 16.95 20.01 47.41
N SER A 259 16.47 20.37 46.22
CA SER A 259 17.15 20.62 44.95
C SER A 259 18.45 21.41 44.99
N ALA A 260 19.30 21.18 43.98
CA ALA A 260 20.23 22.17 43.45
C ALA A 260 20.21 22.16 41.92
N ALA A 261 19.96 23.34 41.34
CA ALA A 261 20.29 23.72 39.98
C ALA A 261 21.51 24.64 40.03
N THR A 262 22.43 24.55 39.07
CA THR A 262 23.35 25.63 38.72
C THR A 262 23.77 25.48 37.27
N GLY A 263 23.64 26.57 36.51
CA GLY A 263 24.15 26.68 35.14
C GLY A 263 25.57 27.25 35.09
N CYS A 264 26.14 27.11 33.90
CA CYS A 264 27.15 27.98 33.26
C CYS A 264 26.79 28.00 31.77
#